data_AF-G8NZV8-F1
#
_entry.id   AF-G8NZV8-F1
#
_cell.length_a   1.000
_cell.length_b   1.000
_cell.length_c   1.000
_cell.angle_alpha   90.00
_cell.angle_beta   90.00
_cell.angle_gamma   90.00
#
_symmetry.space_group_name_H-M   'P 1'
#
loop_
_entity.id
_entity.type
_entity.pdbx_description
1 polymer ?
#
loop_
_entity_poly.entity_id
_entity_poly.type
_entity_poly.pdbx_seq_one_letter_code
_entity_poly.pdbx_strand_id
1 'polypeptide(L)'
;MPHLFSSHLRFCTIALLALSIGLVLQAQNKKPAPKPAPRPAAHPAPASVHPTAGAAGHAGAGSRPLAEHGPMAHPGPSRDREVRTANGGAVRMRPNGRPADFHDPHRGMDIHHDLAGGGRRISVERADHSRLVYERGRGGYIAHPYMFHGHEFARRAYYFHGRAYNRFYNPYFFHGVHFEVYAPYRFYSVGFYGWAYHPWLRPVPYAWGFGVNPWYGYYGVYFTPYPVYASPSLWLTDYMLSQSLEANYEAAAAAGPPPPLGADVSPLSPDVKQMVADEVQRQLALENSEAQMNTQGQAPDPNSSSIARQLSDGQVHSFVAGAEVDVVDTTTGQECAVTDGDVLQLTTPPAADATEAMLTVMSSKGGNECRKMAVVNVPLEDLQEMQNHMRETLDQGLADLQTKQGQGGLPAAPPSAMAAPVNAAFTQGAPAPEPGGEQELLAESKQADQSEQELTSSASGPSATGEADTPPSPAAAAPPAAINIAPGQSIADVKAALGEPTRIVNLGTKSIYIYKDMKITFMSGKVSDIQ
;
A
#
# COMPACT_ATOMS: atom_id res chain seq x y z
N MET A 1 -29.21 64.03 20.75
CA MET A 1 -29.10 63.00 21.81
C MET A 1 -27.71 63.12 22.42
N PRO A 2 -27.58 63.76 23.60
CA PRO A 2 -26.30 64.26 24.09
C PRO A 2 -25.78 63.56 25.37
N HIS A 3 -24.45 63.58 25.52
CA HIS A 3 -23.63 63.98 26.69
C HIS A 3 -23.80 63.42 28.14
N LEU A 4 -22.62 63.37 28.79
CA LEU A 4 -22.26 63.66 30.22
C LEU A 4 -22.14 62.47 31.22
N PHE A 5 -20.92 62.14 31.68
CA PHE A 5 -20.22 62.57 32.94
C PHE A 5 -20.75 61.86 34.20
N SER A 6 -19.97 61.04 34.93
CA SER A 6 -18.87 61.34 35.90
C SER A 6 -19.30 61.96 37.24
N SER A 7 -18.99 61.30 38.37
CA SER A 7 -18.56 61.88 39.67
C SER A 7 -18.46 60.78 40.76
N HIS A 8 -17.26 60.46 41.26
CA HIS A 8 -16.60 60.95 42.51
C HIS A 8 -17.02 60.15 43.76
N LEU A 9 -16.14 59.58 44.60
CA LEU A 9 -14.97 60.06 45.37
C LEU A 9 -13.84 58.97 45.34
N ARG A 10 -12.52 59.19 45.19
CA ARG A 10 -11.49 59.99 45.90
C ARG A 10 -11.40 59.76 47.42
N PHE A 11 -10.37 59.02 47.87
CA PHE A 11 -9.36 59.40 48.89
C PHE A 11 -8.23 58.35 48.78
N CYS A 12 -7.00 58.65 48.34
CA CYS A 12 -5.92 59.47 48.90
C CYS A 12 -4.78 58.59 49.46
N THR A 13 -3.65 58.77 48.79
CA THR A 13 -2.26 58.34 48.93
C THR A 13 -1.65 58.53 50.33
N ILE A 14 -0.58 57.75 50.61
CA ILE A 14 0.70 58.06 51.32
C ILE A 14 1.10 56.79 52.11
N ALA A 15 2.10 55.97 51.75
CA ALA A 15 3.51 56.15 51.40
C ALA A 15 4.47 56.22 52.61
N LEU A 16 5.58 55.48 52.45
CA LEU A 16 6.84 55.40 53.23
C LEU A 16 6.83 54.61 54.55
N LEU A 17 7.65 53.57 54.75
CA LEU A 17 9.11 53.32 54.60
C LEU A 17 9.79 53.38 55.98
N ALA A 18 10.45 52.28 56.33
CA ALA A 18 11.83 52.18 56.82
C ALA A 18 11.96 50.89 57.66
N LEU A 19 12.70 49.89 57.17
CA LEU A 19 14.14 49.69 57.43
C LEU A 19 14.40 49.43 58.93
N SER A 20 15.11 48.41 59.37
CA SER A 20 15.97 47.40 58.75
C SER A 20 16.67 46.66 59.90
N ILE A 21 17.24 45.49 59.60
CA ILE A 21 18.53 44.94 60.07
C ILE A 21 18.37 43.43 60.38
N GLY A 22 19.16 42.62 59.68
CA GLY A 22 19.26 41.19 59.94
C GLY A 22 19.96 40.40 58.84
N LEU A 23 21.13 40.86 58.40
CA LEU A 23 22.01 40.20 57.44
C LEU A 23 22.66 38.96 58.08
N VAL A 24 22.37 37.74 57.61
CA VAL A 24 23.23 36.56 57.85
C VAL A 24 23.29 35.66 56.60
N LEU A 25 24.49 35.66 56.01
CA LEU A 25 25.21 34.58 55.30
C LEU A 25 24.40 33.56 54.48
N GLN A 26 24.47 33.71 53.16
CA GLN A 26 24.43 32.58 52.22
C GLN A 26 25.70 31.74 52.39
N ALA A 27 25.55 30.54 52.93
CA ALA A 27 26.56 29.48 52.82
C ALA A 27 26.32 28.72 51.51
N GLN A 28 27.27 28.85 50.58
CA GLN A 28 27.36 28.04 49.38
C GLN A 28 27.64 26.58 49.78
N ASN A 29 26.68 25.68 49.58
CA ASN A 29 26.92 24.25 49.69
C ASN A 29 27.42 23.73 48.33
N LYS A 30 28.74 23.80 48.12
CA LYS A 30 29.44 23.13 47.01
C LYS A 30 29.32 21.61 47.20
N LYS A 31 28.46 20.97 46.40
CA LYS A 31 28.59 19.52 46.11
C LYS A 31 29.91 19.30 45.34
N PRO A 32 30.74 18.29 45.69
CA PRO A 32 31.91 17.95 44.91
C PRO A 32 31.49 17.29 43.60
N ALA A 33 32.01 17.82 42.49
CA ALA A 33 31.89 17.22 41.17
C ALA A 33 32.64 15.87 41.10
N PRO A 34 32.13 14.86 40.38
CA PRO A 34 32.90 13.66 40.07
C PRO A 34 34.08 14.02 39.15
N LYS A 35 35.27 13.52 39.49
CA LYS A 35 36.52 13.73 38.74
C LYS A 35 36.44 13.08 37.34
N PRO A 36 36.99 13.72 36.28
CA PRO A 36 37.10 13.12 34.96
C PRO A 36 38.19 12.05 34.92
N ALA A 37 37.89 10.91 34.29
CA ALA A 37 38.84 9.84 33.99
C ALA A 37 39.83 10.26 32.86
N PRO A 38 41.04 9.71 32.82
CA PRO A 38 42.13 10.23 31.99
C PRO A 38 42.00 9.86 30.51
N ARG A 39 42.42 10.78 29.65
CA ARG A 39 42.58 10.65 28.20
C ARG A 39 43.81 9.77 27.88
N PRO A 40 43.71 8.75 27.02
CA PRO A 40 44.89 8.20 26.35
C PRO A 40 45.30 9.09 25.16
N ALA A 41 46.61 9.25 24.99
CA ALA A 41 47.26 10.11 24.00
C ALA A 41 47.22 9.55 22.56
N ALA A 42 47.35 10.47 21.60
CA ALA A 42 47.46 10.26 20.15
C ALA A 42 48.82 9.66 19.76
N HIS A 43 48.92 8.73 18.79
CA HIS A 43 49.17 8.86 17.33
C HIS A 43 49.76 7.51 16.84
N PRO A 44 49.98 7.19 15.54
CA PRO A 44 49.80 7.97 14.31
C PRO A 44 48.97 7.28 13.19
N ALA A 45 48.61 8.05 12.16
CA ALA A 45 48.10 7.54 10.88
C ALA A 45 49.17 6.73 10.12
N PRO A 46 48.74 5.85 9.19
CA PRO A 46 49.27 6.01 7.85
C PRO A 46 48.28 5.77 6.70
N ALA A 47 48.50 6.55 5.65
CA ALA A 47 48.48 6.19 4.23
C ALA A 47 47.22 5.58 3.60
N SER A 48 46.59 6.42 2.78
CA SER A 48 45.93 6.08 1.53
C SER A 48 46.75 5.09 0.69
N VAL A 49 46.16 3.92 0.40
CA VAL A 49 46.64 2.98 -0.62
C VAL A 49 45.42 2.45 -1.39
N HIS A 50 45.33 2.81 -2.66
CA HIS A 50 44.53 2.09 -3.66
C HIS A 50 45.09 0.67 -3.85
N PRO A 51 44.23 -0.32 -4.12
CA PRO A 51 44.53 -1.30 -5.15
C PRO A 51 43.32 -1.44 -6.11
N THR A 52 43.45 -1.06 -7.37
CA THR A 52 43.82 -1.91 -8.52
C THR A 52 43.09 -3.26 -8.58
N ALA A 53 42.39 -3.43 -9.70
CA ALA A 53 41.79 -4.65 -10.20
C ALA A 53 42.70 -5.88 -10.10
N GLY A 54 42.08 -7.02 -9.79
CA GLY A 54 42.69 -8.35 -9.86
C GLY A 54 41.60 -9.41 -9.94
N ALA A 55 41.45 -10.00 -11.12
CA ALA A 55 40.55 -11.11 -11.40
C ALA A 55 41.13 -12.45 -10.91
N ALA A 56 40.29 -13.26 -10.25
CA ALA A 56 40.26 -14.73 -10.13
C ALA A 56 39.33 -15.03 -8.92
N GLY A 57 38.25 -15.80 -8.96
CA GLY A 57 37.98 -16.99 -9.75
C GLY A 57 37.62 -18.11 -8.77
N HIS A 58 36.40 -18.13 -8.24
CA HIS A 58 35.81 -19.34 -7.63
C HIS A 58 34.31 -19.41 -7.89
N ALA A 59 33.91 -20.60 -8.34
CA ALA A 59 32.64 -20.96 -8.91
C ALA A 59 31.65 -21.46 -7.84
N GLY A 60 30.35 -21.25 -8.09
CA GLY A 60 29.33 -22.23 -7.75
C GLY A 60 28.32 -21.87 -6.65
N ALA A 61 27.47 -20.88 -6.89
CA ALA A 61 26.06 -20.87 -6.45
C ALA A 61 25.32 -19.83 -7.31
N GLY A 62 24.37 -20.29 -8.12
CA GLY A 62 23.77 -19.50 -9.21
C GLY A 62 22.99 -18.30 -8.71
N SER A 63 23.56 -17.11 -8.86
CA SER A 63 22.83 -15.84 -8.85
C SER A 63 21.89 -15.83 -10.05
N ARG A 64 20.58 -15.87 -9.80
CA ARG A 64 19.58 -15.52 -10.82
C ARG A 64 19.82 -14.04 -11.18
N PRO A 65 19.88 -13.67 -12.47
CA PRO A 65 19.89 -12.26 -12.83
C PRO A 65 18.62 -11.60 -12.28
N LEU A 66 18.79 -10.43 -11.68
CA LEU A 66 17.69 -9.53 -11.34
C LEU A 66 16.90 -9.28 -12.63
N ALA A 67 15.65 -9.71 -12.69
CA ALA A 67 14.79 -9.42 -13.83
C ALA A 67 14.72 -7.89 -13.97
N GLU A 68 15.04 -7.39 -15.15
CA GLU A 68 14.89 -5.99 -15.52
C GLU A 68 13.44 -5.58 -15.21
N HIS A 69 13.24 -4.69 -14.24
CA HIS A 69 11.91 -4.24 -13.84
C HIS A 69 11.21 -3.68 -15.08
N GLY A 70 10.14 -4.34 -15.52
CA GLY A 70 9.23 -3.79 -16.52
C GLY A 70 8.62 -2.48 -16.02
N PRO A 71 7.77 -1.81 -16.83
CA PRO A 71 7.09 -0.59 -16.42
C PRO A 71 6.14 -0.78 -15.21
N MET A 72 5.93 -2.02 -14.78
CA MET A 72 5.04 -2.41 -13.70
C MET A 72 5.80 -2.41 -12.36
N ALA A 73 5.25 -1.72 -11.36
CA ALA A 73 5.93 -1.44 -10.09
C ALA A 73 6.10 -2.66 -9.15
N HIS A 74 5.38 -3.76 -9.39
CA HIS A 74 5.33 -4.91 -8.45
C HIS A 74 5.68 -6.21 -9.19
N PRO A 75 6.43 -7.16 -8.57
CA PRO A 75 6.69 -8.46 -9.17
C PRO A 75 5.41 -9.25 -9.46
N GLY A 76 5.36 -9.92 -10.62
CA GLY A 76 4.22 -10.76 -10.99
C GLY A 76 4.34 -12.17 -10.42
N PRO A 77 3.23 -12.94 -10.41
CA PRO A 77 3.25 -14.33 -10.00
C PRO A 77 4.07 -15.18 -10.98
N SER A 78 4.50 -16.37 -10.55
CA SER A 78 5.24 -17.27 -11.43
C SER A 78 4.46 -17.58 -12.71
N ARG A 79 5.12 -17.42 -13.87
CA ARG A 79 4.54 -17.66 -15.21
C ARG A 79 3.47 -16.65 -15.62
N ASP A 80 3.51 -15.45 -15.06
CA ASP A 80 2.88 -14.30 -15.68
C ASP A 80 3.48 -14.05 -17.08
N ARG A 81 2.74 -13.28 -17.88
CA ARG A 81 3.21 -12.84 -19.18
C ARG A 81 2.97 -11.35 -19.31
N GLU A 82 4.05 -10.59 -19.33
CA GLU A 82 4.00 -9.18 -19.71
C GLU A 82 4.03 -9.04 -21.24
N VAL A 83 3.14 -8.20 -21.77
CA VAL A 83 3.11 -7.82 -23.18
C VAL A 83 3.25 -6.31 -23.26
N ARG A 84 4.37 -5.85 -23.82
CA ARG A 84 4.60 -4.44 -24.12
C ARG A 84 3.97 -4.08 -25.45
N THR A 85 3.28 -2.95 -25.49
CA THR A 85 2.67 -2.37 -26.67
C THR A 85 3.67 -1.44 -27.37
N ALA A 86 3.46 -1.20 -28.67
CA ALA A 86 4.34 -0.33 -29.45
C ALA A 86 4.43 1.12 -28.93
N ASN A 87 3.45 1.55 -28.14
CA ASN A 87 3.35 2.89 -27.58
C ASN A 87 3.96 3.01 -26.17
N GLY A 88 4.66 1.97 -25.70
CA GLY A 88 5.31 1.95 -24.38
C GLY A 88 4.39 1.52 -23.23
N GLY A 89 3.09 1.37 -23.46
CA GLY A 89 2.19 0.76 -22.48
C GLY A 89 2.41 -0.75 -22.34
N ALA A 90 1.94 -1.33 -21.25
CA ALA A 90 2.10 -2.75 -20.96
C ALA A 90 0.82 -3.37 -20.42
N VAL A 91 0.66 -4.68 -20.66
CA VAL A 91 -0.38 -5.50 -20.04
C VAL A 91 0.28 -6.74 -19.43
N ARG A 92 0.07 -6.96 -18.14
CA ARG A 92 0.46 -8.21 -17.48
C ARG A 92 -0.71 -9.16 -17.45
N MET A 93 -0.51 -10.35 -18.01
CA MET A 93 -1.46 -11.44 -17.99
C MET A 93 -1.12 -12.42 -16.87
N ARG A 94 -2.11 -12.79 -16.09
CA ARG A 94 -2.01 -13.90 -15.13
C ARG A 94 -1.81 -15.24 -15.86
N PRO A 95 -1.33 -16.29 -15.17
CA PRO A 95 -1.21 -17.63 -15.76
C PRO A 95 -2.51 -18.19 -16.34
N ASN A 96 -3.68 -17.72 -15.88
CA ASN A 96 -5.00 -18.11 -16.39
C ASN A 96 -5.39 -17.37 -17.70
N GLY A 97 -4.54 -16.50 -18.21
CA GLY A 97 -4.76 -15.72 -19.44
C GLY A 97 -5.61 -14.46 -19.27
N ARG A 98 -6.05 -14.13 -18.05
CA ARG A 98 -6.73 -12.86 -17.76
C ARG A 98 -5.71 -11.75 -17.48
N PRO A 99 -5.99 -10.50 -17.87
CA PRO A 99 -5.17 -9.37 -17.44
C PRO A 99 -5.20 -9.22 -15.91
N ALA A 100 -4.03 -9.05 -15.30
CA ALA A 100 -3.88 -8.61 -13.91
C ALA A 100 -3.76 -7.09 -13.86
N ASP A 101 -2.88 -6.53 -14.69
CA ASP A 101 -2.60 -5.10 -14.66
C ASP A 101 -2.23 -4.51 -16.01
N PHE A 102 -2.44 -3.20 -16.07
CA PHE A 102 -2.24 -2.37 -17.23
C PHE A 102 -1.41 -1.16 -16.83
N HIS A 103 -0.44 -0.80 -17.67
CA HIS A 103 0.33 0.43 -17.57
C HIS A 103 0.11 1.27 -18.83
N ASP A 104 -0.41 2.47 -18.66
CA ASP A 104 -0.64 3.46 -19.71
C ASP A 104 0.20 4.72 -19.47
N PRO A 105 1.40 4.82 -20.06
CA PRO A 105 2.29 5.95 -19.85
C PRO A 105 1.77 7.24 -20.47
N HIS A 106 0.82 7.17 -21.42
CA HIS A 106 0.25 8.39 -22.03
C HIS A 106 -0.73 9.08 -21.09
N ARG A 107 -1.44 8.30 -20.28
CA ARG A 107 -2.39 8.79 -19.28
C ARG A 107 -1.77 8.87 -17.88
N GLY A 108 -0.55 8.37 -17.69
CA GLY A 108 0.08 8.23 -16.37
C GLY A 108 -0.72 7.30 -15.46
N MET A 109 -1.30 6.25 -16.04
CA MET A 109 -2.35 5.44 -15.42
C MET A 109 -1.88 3.99 -15.25
N ASP A 110 -2.08 3.48 -14.05
CA ASP A 110 -1.91 2.07 -13.70
C ASP A 110 -3.25 1.51 -13.26
N ILE A 111 -3.58 0.32 -13.75
CA ILE A 111 -4.84 -0.36 -13.42
C ILE A 111 -4.53 -1.77 -12.97
N HIS A 112 -4.95 -2.12 -11.76
CA HIS A 112 -4.84 -3.46 -11.19
C HIS A 112 -6.23 -4.08 -11.01
N HIS A 113 -6.39 -5.33 -11.41
CA HIS A 113 -7.58 -6.14 -11.21
C HIS A 113 -7.32 -7.15 -10.12
N ASP A 114 -8.04 -7.04 -9.01
CA ASP A 114 -7.88 -7.88 -7.82
C ASP A 114 -8.09 -9.39 -8.12
N LEU A 115 -7.36 -10.27 -7.42
CA LEU A 115 -7.43 -11.72 -7.61
C LEU A 115 -8.65 -12.38 -6.92
N ALA A 116 -8.99 -11.95 -5.70
CA ALA A 116 -10.01 -12.55 -4.84
C ALA A 116 -11.30 -11.73 -4.79
N GLY A 117 -11.21 -10.41 -4.58
CA GLY A 117 -12.35 -9.52 -4.39
C GLY A 117 -13.08 -9.15 -5.69
N GLY A 118 -12.47 -9.42 -6.85
CA GLY A 118 -13.01 -9.00 -8.15
C GLY A 118 -13.14 -7.49 -8.31
N GLY A 119 -12.47 -6.74 -7.43
CA GLY A 119 -12.35 -5.30 -7.49
C GLY A 119 -11.32 -4.87 -8.53
N ARG A 120 -11.17 -3.56 -8.62
CA ARG A 120 -10.24 -2.91 -9.54
C ARG A 120 -9.74 -1.63 -8.89
N ARG A 121 -8.42 -1.49 -8.84
CA ARG A 121 -7.72 -0.29 -8.39
C ARG A 121 -7.14 0.44 -9.59
N ILE A 122 -7.37 1.74 -9.65
CA ILE A 122 -6.85 2.62 -10.70
C ILE A 122 -6.03 3.69 -9.99
N SER A 123 -4.77 3.86 -10.39
CA SER A 123 -3.88 4.93 -9.93
C SER A 123 -3.51 5.79 -11.12
N VAL A 124 -3.62 7.11 -10.98
CA VAL A 124 -3.23 8.08 -12.01
C VAL A 124 -2.32 9.12 -11.40
N GLU A 125 -1.13 9.28 -11.96
CA GLU A 125 -0.25 10.41 -11.67
C GLU A 125 -0.40 11.47 -12.78
N ARG A 126 -0.75 12.69 -12.37
CA ARG A 126 -1.03 13.79 -13.28
C ARG A 126 0.21 14.65 -13.51
N ALA A 127 0.13 15.48 -14.55
CA ALA A 127 1.19 16.41 -14.91
C ALA A 127 1.51 17.46 -13.81
N ASP A 128 0.59 17.69 -12.88
CA ASP A 128 0.79 18.56 -11.71
C ASP A 128 1.30 17.81 -10.46
N HIS A 129 1.68 16.53 -10.62
CA HIS A 129 2.07 15.61 -9.55
C HIS A 129 0.99 15.29 -8.53
N SER A 130 -0.28 15.63 -8.81
CA SER A 130 -1.38 15.08 -8.04
C SER A 130 -1.59 13.60 -8.40
N ARG A 131 -1.90 12.79 -7.39
CA ARG A 131 -2.16 11.36 -7.55
C ARG A 131 -3.63 11.09 -7.27
N LEU A 132 -4.33 10.49 -8.21
CA LEU A 132 -5.71 10.04 -8.06
C LEU A 132 -5.73 8.52 -7.92
N VAL A 133 -6.43 8.01 -6.90
CA VAL A 133 -6.67 6.58 -6.75
C VAL A 133 -8.16 6.31 -6.65
N TYR A 134 -8.66 5.45 -7.53
CA TYR A 134 -10.03 4.98 -7.52
C TYR A 134 -10.06 3.48 -7.24
N GLU A 135 -10.98 3.08 -6.37
CA GLU A 135 -11.29 1.69 -6.09
C GLU A 135 -12.81 1.50 -6.12
N ARG A 136 -13.27 0.45 -6.80
CA ARG A 136 -14.70 0.19 -6.92
C ARG A 136 -15.32 -0.14 -5.56
N GLY A 137 -16.35 0.61 -5.17
CA GLY A 137 -17.08 0.37 -3.93
C GLY A 137 -16.32 0.77 -2.66
N ARG A 138 -15.18 1.45 -2.81
CA ARG A 138 -14.39 2.03 -1.71
C ARG A 138 -14.26 3.54 -1.91
N GLY A 139 -13.82 4.23 -0.85
CA GLY A 139 -13.49 5.64 -0.95
C GLY A 139 -12.20 5.82 -1.74
N GLY A 140 -12.30 6.20 -3.02
CA GLY A 140 -11.14 6.69 -3.76
C GLY A 140 -10.65 8.03 -3.20
N TYR A 141 -9.41 8.42 -3.53
CA TYR A 141 -8.83 9.67 -3.09
C TYR A 141 -8.15 10.47 -4.19
N ILE A 142 -8.04 11.77 -3.95
CA ILE A 142 -7.17 12.68 -4.72
C ILE A 142 -6.12 13.23 -3.75
N ALA A 143 -4.85 13.01 -4.09
CA ALA A 143 -3.69 13.40 -3.31
C ALA A 143 -3.02 14.62 -3.92
N HIS A 144 -2.68 15.60 -3.07
CA HIS A 144 -1.91 16.77 -3.47
C HIS A 144 -0.67 16.91 -2.58
N PRO A 145 0.54 17.03 -3.16
CA PRO A 145 1.71 17.42 -2.42
C PRO A 145 1.62 18.89 -2.00
N TYR A 146 2.20 19.22 -0.85
CA TYR A 146 2.33 20.58 -0.35
C TYR A 146 3.52 20.67 0.62
N MET A 147 4.01 21.89 0.86
CA MET A 147 5.16 22.11 1.74
C MET A 147 4.72 22.70 3.08
N PHE A 148 5.23 22.14 4.17
CA PHE A 148 5.12 22.69 5.51
C PHE A 148 6.52 22.82 6.14
N HIS A 149 6.92 24.05 6.47
CA HIS A 149 8.24 24.36 7.05
C HIS A 149 9.45 23.77 6.29
N GLY A 150 9.36 23.68 4.96
CA GLY A 150 10.43 23.13 4.11
C GLY A 150 10.44 21.60 4.01
N HIS A 151 9.45 20.93 4.59
CA HIS A 151 9.20 19.50 4.44
C HIS A 151 7.98 19.26 3.56
N GLU A 152 8.06 18.27 2.67
CA GLU A 152 6.93 17.86 1.84
C GLU A 152 5.94 17.04 2.64
N PHE A 153 4.65 17.24 2.35
CA PHE A 153 3.54 16.44 2.85
C PHE A 153 2.61 16.18 1.68
N ALA A 154 1.91 15.05 1.71
CA ALA A 154 0.79 14.78 0.83
C ALA A 154 -0.51 14.87 1.63
N ARG A 155 -1.52 15.54 1.09
CA ARG A 155 -2.89 15.48 1.59
C ARG A 155 -3.70 14.61 0.64
N ARG A 156 -4.21 13.47 1.13
CA ARG A 156 -5.23 12.66 0.43
C ARG A 156 -6.62 13.11 0.89
N ALA A 157 -7.46 13.60 -0.02
CA ALA A 157 -8.90 13.69 0.21
C ALA A 157 -9.59 12.44 -0.31
N TYR A 158 -10.16 11.68 0.60
CA TYR A 158 -11.00 10.54 0.29
C TYR A 158 -12.43 11.00 0.07
N TYR A 159 -13.06 10.50 -0.98
CA TYR A 159 -14.45 10.79 -1.34
C TYR A 159 -15.29 9.52 -1.20
N PHE A 160 -16.20 9.52 -0.23
CA PHE A 160 -17.07 8.38 0.02
C PHE A 160 -18.43 8.84 0.54
N HIS A 161 -19.51 8.27 -0.01
CA HIS A 161 -20.91 8.62 0.31
C HIS A 161 -21.19 10.14 0.29
N GLY A 162 -20.67 10.86 -0.70
CA GLY A 162 -20.88 12.31 -0.84
C GLY A 162 -20.17 13.18 0.21
N ARG A 163 -19.19 12.63 0.95
CA ARG A 163 -18.37 13.38 1.91
C ARG A 163 -16.89 13.24 1.57
N ALA A 164 -16.17 14.36 1.70
CA ALA A 164 -14.71 14.37 1.63
C ALA A 164 -14.13 14.32 3.05
N TYR A 165 -13.12 13.48 3.28
CA TYR A 165 -12.32 13.51 4.51
C TYR A 165 -10.82 13.48 4.17
N ASN A 166 -10.03 14.24 4.93
CA ASN A 166 -8.60 14.37 4.69
C ASN A 166 -7.79 13.42 5.57
N ARG A 167 -6.72 12.91 4.96
CA ARG A 167 -5.60 12.25 5.63
C ARG A 167 -4.31 12.89 5.12
N PHE A 168 -3.27 12.83 5.95
CA PHE A 168 -2.01 13.49 5.69
C PHE A 168 -0.90 12.46 5.76
N TYR A 169 0.05 12.58 4.85
CA TYR A 169 1.16 11.66 4.71
C TYR A 169 2.45 12.44 4.54
N ASN A 170 3.55 11.86 4.99
CA ASN A 170 4.87 12.42 4.89
C ASN A 170 5.69 11.48 3.98
N PRO A 171 6.09 11.95 2.77
CA PRO A 171 6.90 11.15 1.87
C PRO A 171 8.23 10.76 2.51
N TYR A 172 8.60 9.49 2.38
CA TYR A 172 9.83 8.96 2.95
C TYR A 172 10.48 7.94 2.03
N PHE A 173 11.77 8.11 1.77
CA PHE A 173 12.50 7.21 0.88
C PHE A 173 13.28 6.18 1.69
N PHE A 174 12.97 4.90 1.46
CA PHE A 174 13.52 3.78 2.21
C PHE A 174 13.89 2.62 1.26
N HIS A 175 15.16 2.23 1.24
CA HIS A 175 15.69 1.15 0.39
C HIS A 175 15.26 1.18 -1.09
N GLY A 176 15.20 2.37 -1.69
CA GLY A 176 14.79 2.50 -3.10
C GLY A 176 13.28 2.62 -3.32
N VAL A 177 12.48 2.51 -2.24
CA VAL A 177 11.02 2.58 -2.27
C VAL A 177 10.55 3.90 -1.66
N HIS A 178 9.56 4.53 -2.27
CA HIS A 178 8.89 5.71 -1.71
C HIS A 178 7.70 5.28 -0.86
N PHE A 179 7.67 5.75 0.38
CA PHE A 179 6.59 5.56 1.32
C PHE A 179 5.78 6.84 1.47
N GLU A 180 4.47 6.69 1.48
CA GLU A 180 3.56 7.72 1.97
C GLU A 180 3.23 7.41 3.42
N VAL A 181 3.95 7.99 4.37
CA VAL A 181 3.85 7.61 5.79
C VAL A 181 2.73 8.40 6.45
N TYR A 182 1.71 7.73 6.99
CA TYR A 182 0.59 8.42 7.64
C TYR A 182 1.08 9.35 8.77
N ALA A 183 0.57 10.58 8.77
CA ALA A 183 0.85 11.61 9.76
C ALA A 183 -0.45 11.96 10.52
N PRO A 184 -0.59 11.55 11.79
CA PRO A 184 -1.79 11.85 12.58
C PRO A 184 -2.02 13.35 12.67
N TYR A 185 -3.22 13.77 12.27
CA TYR A 185 -3.56 15.18 12.14
C TYR A 185 -4.25 15.75 13.37
N ARG A 186 -4.59 14.88 14.33
CA ARG A 186 -5.30 15.22 15.56
C ARG A 186 -4.72 14.41 16.71
N PHE A 187 -4.24 15.12 17.73
CA PHE A 187 -3.65 14.53 18.92
C PHE A 187 -4.51 14.76 20.15
N TYR A 188 -4.54 13.77 21.04
CA TYR A 188 -5.30 13.82 22.29
C TYR A 188 -4.44 14.26 23.48
N SER A 189 -5.07 14.53 24.62
CA SER A 189 -4.32 14.85 25.83
C SER A 189 -3.50 13.65 26.32
N VAL A 190 -2.39 13.92 27.03
CA VAL A 190 -1.60 12.87 27.70
C VAL A 190 -2.46 12.02 28.64
N GLY A 191 -3.46 12.63 29.29
CA GLY A 191 -4.43 11.91 30.11
C GLY A 191 -5.31 10.94 29.30
N PHE A 192 -5.70 11.33 28.09
CA PHE A 192 -6.50 10.47 27.21
C PHE A 192 -5.68 9.32 26.65
N TYR A 193 -4.48 9.58 26.14
CA TYR A 193 -3.57 8.50 25.74
C TYR A 193 -3.26 7.56 26.90
N GLY A 194 -3.07 8.09 28.11
CA GLY A 194 -2.92 7.27 29.31
C GLY A 194 -4.11 6.34 29.57
N TRP A 195 -5.34 6.84 29.39
CA TRP A 195 -6.56 6.03 29.54
C TRP A 195 -6.80 5.05 28.38
N ALA A 196 -6.41 5.43 27.15
CA ALA A 196 -6.50 4.60 25.95
C ALA A 196 -5.38 3.55 25.85
N TYR A 197 -4.32 3.68 26.65
CA TYR A 197 -3.19 2.74 26.65
C TYR A 197 -3.28 1.68 27.74
N HIS A 198 -3.69 2.06 28.96
CA HIS A 198 -3.68 1.14 30.11
C HIS A 198 -4.94 0.26 30.18
N PRO A 199 -4.85 -0.95 30.76
CA PRO A 199 -6.02 -1.75 31.08
C PRO A 199 -7.03 -0.97 31.93
N TRP A 200 -8.31 -1.22 31.68
CA TRP A 200 -9.38 -0.67 32.50
C TRP A 200 -9.49 -1.41 33.84
N LEU A 201 -10.02 -0.72 34.85
CA LEU A 201 -10.16 -1.26 36.20
C LEU A 201 -10.98 -2.57 36.23
N ARG A 202 -11.94 -2.70 35.32
CA ARG A 202 -12.77 -3.90 35.15
C ARG A 202 -12.97 -4.16 33.66
N PRO A 203 -12.91 -5.43 33.21
CA PRO A 203 -13.35 -5.78 31.87
C PRO A 203 -14.80 -5.38 31.65
N VAL A 204 -15.11 -4.83 30.48
CA VAL A 204 -16.46 -4.37 30.15
C VAL A 204 -17.06 -5.15 28.98
N PRO A 205 -18.33 -5.58 29.05
CA PRO A 205 -19.07 -5.98 27.86
C PRO A 205 -19.41 -4.73 27.04
N TYR A 206 -19.33 -4.83 25.71
CA TYR A 206 -19.71 -3.75 24.80
C TYR A 206 -20.52 -4.31 23.64
N ALA A 207 -21.66 -3.69 23.37
CA ALA A 207 -22.56 -4.12 22.29
C ALA A 207 -22.33 -3.24 21.06
N TRP A 208 -21.71 -3.81 20.02
CA TRP A 208 -21.38 -3.08 18.79
C TRP A 208 -22.58 -2.71 17.93
N GLY A 209 -23.69 -3.44 18.04
CA GLY A 209 -24.92 -3.16 17.28
C GLY A 209 -24.91 -3.64 15.81
N PHE A 210 -23.79 -4.10 15.25
CA PHE A 210 -23.73 -4.61 13.87
C PHE A 210 -24.39 -5.98 13.65
N GLY A 211 -25.00 -6.60 14.67
CA GLY A 211 -25.59 -7.93 14.54
C GLY A 211 -26.71 -8.03 13.49
N VAL A 212 -27.29 -6.89 13.10
CA VAL A 212 -28.30 -6.76 12.05
C VAL A 212 -27.72 -6.38 10.68
N ASN A 213 -26.43 -6.06 10.61
CA ASN A 213 -25.78 -5.63 9.38
C ASN A 213 -25.40 -6.87 8.54
N PRO A 214 -25.67 -6.89 7.22
CA PRO A 214 -25.40 -8.05 6.38
C PRO A 214 -23.94 -8.52 6.39
N TRP A 215 -22.98 -7.57 6.46
CA TRP A 215 -21.56 -7.88 6.48
C TRP A 215 -21.17 -8.75 7.68
N TYR A 216 -21.80 -8.55 8.85
CA TYR A 216 -21.47 -9.32 10.05
C TYR A 216 -22.03 -10.74 9.97
N GLY A 217 -23.20 -10.92 9.36
CA GLY A 217 -23.73 -12.25 9.04
C GLY A 217 -22.81 -13.00 8.06
N TYR A 218 -22.29 -12.29 7.06
CA TYR A 218 -21.36 -12.84 6.07
C TYR A 218 -20.01 -13.24 6.69
N TYR A 219 -19.39 -12.37 7.51
CA TYR A 219 -18.10 -12.63 8.16
C TYR A 219 -18.18 -13.32 9.52
N GLY A 220 -19.36 -13.73 9.99
CA GLY A 220 -19.55 -14.26 11.35
C GLY A 220 -18.77 -15.55 11.65
N VAL A 221 -18.37 -16.30 10.62
CA VAL A 221 -17.48 -17.48 10.76
C VAL A 221 -16.00 -17.10 10.85
N TYR A 222 -15.63 -15.91 10.38
CA TYR A 222 -14.26 -15.40 10.33
C TYR A 222 -13.94 -14.49 11.53
N PHE A 223 -14.87 -13.60 11.88
CA PHE A 223 -14.71 -12.58 12.91
C PHE A 223 -15.77 -12.73 14.00
N THR A 224 -15.32 -12.79 15.25
CA THR A 224 -16.16 -12.66 16.43
C THR A 224 -15.51 -11.66 17.39
N PRO A 225 -16.25 -10.64 17.87
CA PRO A 225 -15.72 -9.68 18.84
C PRO A 225 -15.34 -10.36 20.15
N TYR A 226 -14.45 -9.71 20.91
CA TYR A 226 -14.20 -10.13 22.28
C TYR A 226 -15.50 -10.05 23.10
N PRO A 227 -15.79 -11.05 23.94
CA PRO A 227 -17.00 -11.02 24.78
C PRO A 227 -16.95 -9.91 25.83
N VAL A 228 -15.73 -9.56 26.28
CA VAL A 228 -15.46 -8.44 27.20
C VAL A 228 -14.11 -7.82 26.84
N TYR A 229 -13.97 -6.52 27.11
CA TYR A 229 -12.78 -5.72 26.85
C TYR A 229 -12.09 -5.35 28.15
N ALA A 230 -10.93 -5.93 28.42
CA ALA A 230 -10.10 -5.61 29.58
C ALA A 230 -9.24 -4.35 29.38
N SER A 231 -8.98 -3.96 28.13
CA SER A 231 -8.21 -2.78 27.76
C SER A 231 -8.81 -2.11 26.53
N PRO A 232 -8.50 -0.82 26.30
CA PRO A 232 -8.87 -0.13 25.06
C PRO A 232 -8.23 -0.75 23.81
N SER A 233 -7.02 -1.30 23.90
CA SER A 233 -6.35 -1.94 22.76
C SER A 233 -7.16 -3.10 22.19
N LEU A 234 -7.76 -3.94 23.05
CA LEU A 234 -8.69 -5.00 22.61
C LEU A 234 -9.93 -4.44 21.90
N TRP A 235 -10.45 -3.30 22.38
CA TRP A 235 -11.61 -2.64 21.78
C TRP A 235 -11.27 -2.03 20.43
N LEU A 236 -10.11 -1.36 20.33
CA LEU A 236 -9.60 -0.76 19.10
C LEU A 236 -9.23 -1.82 18.04
N THR A 237 -8.78 -3.01 18.45
CA THR A 237 -8.61 -4.16 17.55
C THR A 237 -9.92 -4.56 16.90
N ASP A 238 -11.00 -4.74 17.68
CA ASP A 238 -12.31 -5.09 17.13
C ASP A 238 -12.93 -3.96 16.32
N TYR A 239 -12.71 -2.70 16.74
CA TYR A 239 -13.08 -1.52 15.96
C TYR A 239 -12.46 -1.62 14.56
N MET A 240 -11.14 -1.75 14.48
CA MET A 240 -10.42 -1.78 13.21
C MET A 240 -10.82 -2.96 12.32
N LEU A 241 -10.90 -4.16 12.89
CA LEU A 241 -11.32 -5.35 12.14
C LEU A 241 -12.76 -5.20 11.63
N SER A 242 -13.67 -4.65 12.44
CA SER A 242 -15.06 -4.42 12.02
C SER A 242 -15.16 -3.41 10.87
N GLN A 243 -14.42 -2.29 10.93
CA GLN A 243 -14.43 -1.28 9.87
C GLN A 243 -13.83 -1.82 8.57
N SER A 244 -12.74 -2.60 8.66
CA SER A 244 -12.10 -3.23 7.49
C SER A 244 -13.05 -4.22 6.81
N LEU A 245 -13.71 -5.08 7.60
CA LEU A 245 -14.63 -6.09 7.08
C LEU A 245 -15.91 -5.46 6.50
N GLU A 246 -16.46 -4.43 7.14
CA GLU A 246 -17.60 -3.68 6.62
C GLU A 246 -17.26 -3.04 5.26
N ALA A 247 -16.12 -2.34 5.16
CA ALA A 247 -15.67 -1.73 3.92
C ALA A 247 -15.46 -2.77 2.80
N ASN A 248 -14.87 -3.93 3.12
CA ASN A 248 -14.67 -4.99 2.14
C ASN A 248 -15.99 -5.60 1.65
N TYR A 249 -16.95 -5.80 2.55
CA TYR A 249 -18.27 -6.27 2.15
C TYR A 249 -18.98 -5.27 1.24
N GLU A 250 -18.93 -3.98 1.56
CA GLU A 250 -19.52 -2.92 0.74
C GLU A 250 -18.87 -2.84 -0.65
N ALA A 251 -17.55 -2.96 -0.70
CA ALA A 251 -16.78 -2.99 -1.95
C ALA A 251 -17.20 -4.16 -2.85
N ALA A 252 -17.24 -5.38 -2.28
CA ALA A 252 -17.69 -6.56 -2.99
C ALA A 252 -19.16 -6.43 -3.44
N ALA A 253 -20.04 -5.95 -2.56
CA ALA A 253 -21.47 -5.75 -2.83
C ALA A 253 -21.71 -4.76 -3.99
N ALA A 254 -20.84 -3.75 -4.14
CA ALA A 254 -20.90 -2.79 -5.25
C ALA A 254 -20.54 -3.42 -6.61
N ALA A 255 -19.73 -4.48 -6.63
CA ALA A 255 -19.40 -5.25 -7.84
C ALA A 255 -20.44 -6.33 -8.15
N GLY A 256 -21.26 -6.72 -7.17
CA GLY A 256 -22.29 -7.75 -7.26
C GLY A 256 -22.47 -8.47 -5.93
N PRO A 257 -23.27 -9.55 -5.85
CA PRO A 257 -23.33 -10.34 -4.62
C PRO A 257 -21.93 -10.88 -4.27
N PRO A 258 -21.43 -10.69 -3.03
CA PRO A 258 -20.13 -11.23 -2.65
C PRO A 258 -20.14 -12.76 -2.78
N PRO A 259 -19.05 -13.36 -3.31
CA PRO A 259 -18.93 -14.82 -3.35
C PRO A 259 -18.98 -15.38 -1.92
N PRO A 260 -19.33 -16.66 -1.69
CA PRO A 260 -19.21 -17.24 -0.36
C PRO A 260 -17.75 -17.28 0.08
N LEU A 261 -17.51 -17.16 1.39
CA LEU A 261 -16.18 -17.39 1.98
C LEU A 261 -15.65 -18.78 1.64
N GLY A 262 -14.33 -18.92 1.66
CA GLY A 262 -13.65 -20.19 1.38
C GLY A 262 -14.01 -21.27 2.39
N ALA A 263 -14.08 -22.52 1.90
CA ALA A 263 -14.28 -23.68 2.78
C ALA A 263 -13.11 -23.90 3.76
N ASP A 264 -11.96 -23.30 3.47
CA ASP A 264 -10.71 -23.31 4.22
C ASP A 264 -10.48 -22.03 5.03
N VAL A 265 -11.55 -21.28 5.34
CA VAL A 265 -11.50 -20.11 6.23
C VAL A 265 -10.73 -20.41 7.52
N SER A 266 -9.74 -19.57 7.81
CA SER A 266 -8.96 -19.57 9.05
C SER A 266 -9.33 -18.33 9.86
N PRO A 267 -10.27 -18.44 10.82
CA PRO A 267 -10.80 -17.29 11.54
C PRO A 267 -9.75 -16.57 12.39
N LEU A 268 -10.10 -15.34 12.75
CA LEU A 268 -9.40 -14.51 13.73
C LEU A 268 -9.50 -15.16 15.12
N SER A 269 -8.53 -16.01 15.45
CA SER A 269 -8.46 -16.64 16.78
C SER A 269 -8.15 -15.61 17.86
N PRO A 270 -8.44 -15.92 19.15
CA PRO A 270 -8.07 -15.03 20.25
C PRO A 270 -6.58 -14.66 20.25
N ASP A 271 -5.69 -15.60 19.93
CA ASP A 271 -4.24 -15.35 19.86
C ASP A 271 -3.88 -14.39 18.72
N VAL A 272 -4.48 -14.56 17.53
CA VAL A 272 -4.25 -13.65 16.40
C VAL A 272 -4.75 -12.24 16.74
N LYS A 273 -5.94 -12.13 17.33
CA LYS A 273 -6.46 -10.83 17.77
C LYS A 273 -5.62 -10.22 18.90
N GLN A 274 -4.99 -11.03 19.76
CA GLN A 274 -4.08 -10.53 20.78
C GLN A 274 -2.81 -9.96 20.16
N MET A 275 -2.25 -10.62 19.13
CA MET A 275 -1.11 -10.10 18.38
C MET A 275 -1.41 -8.72 17.75
N VAL A 276 -2.61 -8.56 17.18
CA VAL A 276 -3.08 -7.27 16.66
C VAL A 276 -3.25 -6.25 17.79
N ALA A 277 -3.82 -6.64 18.94
CA ALA A 277 -3.98 -5.76 20.09
C ALA A 277 -2.64 -5.26 20.65
N ASP A 278 -1.61 -6.11 20.64
CA ASP A 278 -0.26 -5.73 21.04
C ASP A 278 0.37 -4.73 20.05
N GLU A 279 0.12 -4.89 18.74
CA GLU A 279 0.55 -3.91 17.74
C GLU A 279 -0.20 -2.59 17.90
N VAL A 280 -1.53 -2.63 18.07
CA VAL A 280 -2.34 -1.44 18.37
C VAL A 280 -1.78 -0.67 19.57
N GLN A 281 -1.41 -1.37 20.63
CA GLN A 281 -0.82 -0.75 21.81
C GLN A 281 0.55 -0.11 21.51
N ARG A 282 1.38 -0.71 20.65
CA ARG A 282 2.64 -0.10 20.17
C ARG A 282 2.40 1.15 19.34
N GLN A 283 1.40 1.15 18.46
CA GLN A 283 1.03 2.32 17.65
C GLN A 283 0.48 3.46 18.52
N LEU A 284 -0.30 3.16 19.56
CA LEU A 284 -0.74 4.17 20.53
C LEU A 284 0.42 4.81 21.30
N ALA A 285 1.44 4.02 21.66
CA ALA A 285 2.63 4.56 22.31
C ALA A 285 3.41 5.49 21.37
N LEU A 286 3.52 5.13 20.08
CA LEU A 286 4.11 5.97 19.05
C LEU A 286 3.32 7.29 18.90
N GLU A 287 2.00 7.23 18.72
CA GLU A 287 1.17 8.42 18.54
C GLU A 287 1.18 9.35 19.77
N ASN A 288 1.24 8.80 20.98
CA ASN A 288 1.41 9.60 22.20
C ASN A 288 2.79 10.32 22.24
N SER A 289 3.84 9.72 21.67
CA SER A 289 5.14 10.39 21.52
C SER A 289 5.09 11.51 20.47
N GLU A 290 4.39 11.28 19.36
CA GLU A 290 4.14 12.28 18.32
C GLU A 290 3.31 13.45 18.83
N ALA A 291 2.33 13.18 19.69
CA ALA A 291 1.55 14.22 20.36
C ALA A 291 2.44 15.17 21.16
N GLN A 292 3.46 14.65 21.85
CA GLN A 292 4.44 15.46 22.59
C GLN A 292 5.31 16.28 21.64
N MET A 293 5.73 15.73 20.50
CA MET A 293 6.43 16.48 19.46
C MET A 293 5.57 17.61 18.89
N ASN A 294 4.28 17.36 18.64
CA ASN A 294 3.34 18.37 18.16
C ASN A 294 3.18 19.54 19.16
N THR A 295 3.21 19.29 20.48
CA THR A 295 3.21 20.40 21.47
C THR A 295 4.45 21.29 21.40
N GLN A 296 5.54 20.79 20.82
CA GLN A 296 6.79 21.52 20.58
C GLN A 296 6.82 22.16 19.17
N GLY A 297 5.72 22.07 18.40
CA GLY A 297 5.65 22.59 17.03
C GLY A 297 6.40 21.73 16.01
N GLN A 298 6.68 20.47 16.33
CA GLN A 298 7.37 19.52 15.45
C GLN A 298 6.37 18.57 14.80
N ALA A 299 6.58 18.27 13.52
CA ALA A 299 5.81 17.23 12.83
C ALA A 299 6.37 15.83 13.15
N PRO A 300 5.57 14.75 13.01
CA PRO A 300 6.05 13.38 13.11
C PRO A 300 7.22 13.10 12.15
N ASP A 301 8.25 12.43 12.67
CA ASP A 301 9.38 11.95 11.87
C ASP A 301 8.95 10.69 11.08
N PRO A 302 8.95 10.71 9.74
CA PRO A 302 8.45 9.58 8.97
C PRO A 302 9.34 8.35 9.08
N ASN A 303 10.63 8.47 9.41
CA ASN A 303 11.48 7.30 9.65
C ASN A 303 11.02 6.53 10.90
N SER A 304 10.68 7.26 11.96
CA SER A 304 10.16 6.67 13.22
C SER A 304 8.70 6.21 13.10
N SER A 305 7.96 6.77 12.15
CA SER A 305 6.51 6.59 11.99
C SER A 305 6.12 5.61 10.88
N SER A 306 7.09 5.10 10.13
CA SER A 306 6.91 4.15 9.03
C SER A 306 7.25 2.72 9.43
N ILE A 307 7.05 1.80 8.49
CA ILE A 307 7.52 0.42 8.63
C ILE A 307 9.05 0.35 8.76
N ALA A 308 9.83 1.35 8.35
CA ALA A 308 11.29 1.35 8.50
C ALA A 308 11.73 1.06 9.96
N ARG A 309 11.00 1.62 10.93
CA ARG A 309 11.19 1.31 12.35
C ARG A 309 10.82 -0.15 12.68
N GLN A 310 9.66 -0.63 12.24
CA GLN A 310 9.19 -1.98 12.49
C GLN A 310 10.11 -3.06 11.87
N LEU A 311 10.73 -2.74 10.74
CA LEU A 311 11.70 -3.62 10.08
C LEU A 311 13.05 -3.65 10.80
N SER A 312 13.39 -2.64 11.61
CA SER A 312 14.73 -2.45 12.20
C SER A 312 14.81 -2.65 13.71
N ASP A 313 13.69 -2.67 14.44
CA ASP A 313 13.69 -2.79 15.91
C ASP A 313 13.80 -4.24 16.43
N GLY A 314 13.79 -5.21 15.52
CA GLY A 314 13.94 -6.64 15.82
C GLY A 314 12.74 -7.24 16.56
N GLN A 315 11.60 -6.55 16.63
CA GLN A 315 10.38 -7.06 17.23
C GLN A 315 9.53 -7.82 16.21
N VAL A 316 8.59 -8.61 16.75
CA VAL A 316 7.55 -9.23 15.95
C VAL A 316 6.42 -8.22 15.74
N HIS A 317 6.08 -7.96 14.49
CA HIS A 317 5.02 -7.04 14.11
C HIS A 317 3.86 -7.77 13.45
N SER A 318 2.65 -7.26 13.67
CA SER A 318 1.44 -7.76 13.02
C SER A 318 0.86 -6.69 12.12
N PHE A 319 0.53 -7.06 10.89
CA PHE A 319 -0.07 -6.18 9.90
C PHE A 319 -1.49 -6.67 9.63
N VAL A 320 -2.41 -5.72 9.45
CA VAL A 320 -3.79 -6.02 9.07
C VAL A 320 -4.02 -5.40 7.70
N ALA A 321 -4.42 -6.23 6.75
CA ALA A 321 -4.76 -5.74 5.42
C ALA A 321 -5.96 -4.78 5.49
N GLY A 322 -5.83 -3.63 4.82
CA GLY A 322 -6.90 -2.63 4.65
C GLY A 322 -7.39 -2.49 3.21
N ALA A 323 -6.77 -3.23 2.30
CA ALA A 323 -7.12 -3.39 0.91
C ALA A 323 -6.62 -4.76 0.46
N GLU A 324 -7.06 -5.22 -0.71
CA GLU A 324 -6.52 -6.43 -1.32
C GLU A 324 -5.08 -6.20 -1.80
N VAL A 325 -4.21 -7.17 -1.50
CA VAL A 325 -2.84 -7.23 -1.99
C VAL A 325 -2.61 -8.61 -2.58
N ASP A 326 -2.28 -8.65 -3.86
CA ASP A 326 -1.84 -9.86 -4.54
C ASP A 326 -0.39 -10.15 -4.14
N VAL A 327 -0.18 -11.34 -3.58
CA VAL A 327 1.13 -11.77 -3.08
C VAL A 327 1.47 -13.15 -3.60
N VAL A 328 2.75 -13.53 -3.47
CA VAL A 328 3.24 -14.84 -3.90
C VAL A 328 3.58 -15.69 -2.68
N ASP A 329 2.99 -16.88 -2.61
CA ASP A 329 3.39 -17.92 -1.65
C ASP A 329 4.79 -18.43 -2.02
N THR A 330 5.75 -18.18 -1.13
CA THR A 330 7.17 -18.52 -1.32
C THR A 330 7.44 -20.02 -1.45
N THR A 331 6.53 -20.87 -0.95
CA THR A 331 6.67 -22.33 -1.02
C THR A 331 6.15 -22.88 -2.34
N THR A 332 5.01 -22.38 -2.81
CA THR A 332 4.33 -22.91 -4.00
C THR A 332 4.62 -22.11 -5.27
N GLY A 333 5.12 -20.88 -5.13
CA GLY A 333 5.27 -19.89 -6.20
C GLY A 333 3.96 -19.43 -6.82
N GLN A 334 2.82 -19.81 -6.21
CA GLN A 334 1.49 -19.44 -6.68
C GLN A 334 1.09 -18.08 -6.11
N GLU A 335 0.32 -17.37 -6.90
CA GLU A 335 -0.36 -16.15 -6.47
C GLU A 335 -1.51 -16.48 -5.54
N CYS A 336 -1.70 -15.64 -4.54
CA CYS A 336 -2.87 -15.62 -3.69
C CYS A 336 -3.09 -14.18 -3.19
N ALA A 337 -4.30 -13.90 -2.71
CA ALA A 337 -4.61 -12.58 -2.18
C ALA A 337 -4.51 -12.55 -0.65
N VAL A 338 -4.20 -11.39 -0.11
CA VAL A 338 -4.53 -11.02 1.26
C VAL A 338 -5.55 -9.91 1.17
N THR A 339 -6.71 -10.04 1.81
CA THR A 339 -7.76 -9.02 1.75
C THR A 339 -8.10 -8.48 3.13
N ASP A 340 -8.90 -7.42 3.17
CA ASP A 340 -9.22 -6.67 4.37
C ASP A 340 -9.54 -7.52 5.60
N GLY A 341 -8.89 -7.17 6.71
CA GLY A 341 -9.03 -7.88 7.97
C GLY A 341 -8.25 -9.18 8.07
N ASP A 342 -7.51 -9.59 7.04
CA ASP A 342 -6.47 -10.62 7.17
C ASP A 342 -5.30 -10.10 7.97
N VAL A 343 -4.69 -11.00 8.74
CA VAL A 343 -3.58 -10.67 9.62
C VAL A 343 -2.34 -11.40 9.14
N LEU A 344 -1.26 -10.65 8.96
CA LEU A 344 0.06 -11.19 8.69
C LEU A 344 1.01 -10.88 9.84
N GLN A 345 2.02 -11.72 10.01
CA GLN A 345 3.07 -11.54 10.99
C GLN A 345 4.44 -11.43 10.32
N LEU A 346 5.16 -10.37 10.68
CA LEU A 346 6.57 -10.20 10.39
C LEU A 346 7.37 -10.68 11.60
N THR A 347 8.19 -11.71 11.42
CA THR A 347 9.03 -12.27 12.50
C THR A 347 10.52 -12.06 12.27
N THR A 348 10.92 -11.73 11.05
CA THR A 348 12.33 -11.62 10.68
C THR A 348 12.50 -10.38 9.82
N PRO A 349 13.42 -9.47 10.17
CA PRO A 349 13.77 -8.35 9.31
C PRO A 349 14.13 -8.82 7.90
N PRO A 350 13.68 -8.10 6.85
CA PRO A 350 14.12 -8.37 5.49
C PRO A 350 15.61 -8.03 5.34
N ALA A 351 16.22 -8.46 4.23
CA ALA A 351 17.60 -8.08 3.91
C ALA A 351 17.71 -6.55 3.74
N ALA A 352 18.90 -5.99 3.95
CA ALA A 352 19.13 -4.55 3.98
C ALA A 352 18.94 -3.82 2.65
N ASP A 353 18.70 -4.53 1.55
CA ASP A 353 18.42 -4.01 0.21
C ASP A 353 17.11 -4.56 -0.37
N ALA A 354 16.33 -5.28 0.44
CA ALA A 354 15.09 -5.87 0.00
C ALA A 354 13.98 -4.82 -0.14
N THR A 355 13.24 -4.92 -1.24
CA THR A 355 12.02 -4.13 -1.54
C THR A 355 10.74 -4.89 -1.19
N GLU A 356 10.87 -6.08 -0.61
CA GLU A 356 9.79 -6.92 -0.11
C GLU A 356 10.18 -7.51 1.25
N ALA A 357 9.20 -7.91 2.06
CA ALA A 357 9.43 -8.70 3.26
C ALA A 357 8.65 -10.01 3.22
N MET A 358 9.21 -11.04 3.86
CA MET A 358 8.53 -12.32 4.05
C MET A 358 7.66 -12.26 5.28
N LEU A 359 6.35 -12.47 5.11
CA LEU A 359 5.39 -12.49 6.21
C LEU A 359 4.65 -13.83 6.26
N THR A 360 4.24 -14.23 7.46
CA THR A 360 3.40 -15.41 7.66
C THR A 360 1.94 -15.02 7.79
N VAL A 361 1.05 -15.66 7.03
CA VAL A 361 -0.40 -15.42 7.11
C VAL A 361 -0.97 -16.07 8.37
N MET A 362 -1.59 -15.28 9.25
CA MET A 362 -2.09 -15.70 10.55
C MET A 362 -3.60 -15.97 10.56
N SER A 363 -4.34 -15.24 9.73
CA SER A 363 -5.76 -15.45 9.46
C SER A 363 -6.07 -15.13 8.00
N SER A 364 -7.03 -15.85 7.43
CA SER A 364 -7.52 -15.66 6.07
C SER A 364 -8.97 -16.14 5.94
N LYS A 365 -9.72 -15.53 5.03
CA LYS A 365 -11.09 -15.88 4.66
C LYS A 365 -11.19 -17.04 3.65
N GLY A 366 -10.05 -17.55 3.16
CA GLY A 366 -9.94 -18.72 2.30
C GLY A 366 -10.30 -18.47 0.83
N GLY A 367 -10.39 -19.53 0.03
CA GLY A 367 -10.68 -19.42 -1.40
C GLY A 367 -9.45 -19.03 -2.23
N ASN A 368 -9.46 -17.85 -2.87
CA ASN A 368 -8.31 -17.31 -3.61
C ASN A 368 -7.29 -16.60 -2.69
N GLU A 369 -7.61 -16.51 -1.40
CA GLU A 369 -6.70 -15.93 -0.42
C GLU A 369 -5.60 -16.89 0.02
N CYS A 370 -4.52 -16.31 0.51
CA CYS A 370 -3.38 -17.06 1.02
C CYS A 370 -3.77 -17.88 2.25
N ARG A 371 -3.39 -19.16 2.24
CA ARG A 371 -3.70 -20.06 3.36
C ARG A 371 -3.00 -19.61 4.64
N LYS A 372 -3.63 -19.88 5.79
CA LYS A 372 -2.97 -19.77 7.08
C LYS A 372 -1.63 -20.52 7.09
N MET A 373 -0.61 -19.90 7.68
CA MET A 373 0.78 -20.38 7.75
C MET A 373 1.53 -20.36 6.42
N ALA A 374 0.92 -19.88 5.32
CA ALA A 374 1.71 -19.57 4.12
C ALA A 374 2.69 -18.44 4.44
N VAL A 375 3.91 -18.57 3.91
CA VAL A 375 4.91 -17.51 3.94
C VAL A 375 4.87 -16.81 2.59
N VAL A 376 4.55 -15.53 2.59
CA VAL A 376 4.33 -14.72 1.39
C VAL A 376 5.33 -13.57 1.32
N ASN A 377 5.71 -13.19 0.11
CA ASN A 377 6.44 -11.95 -0.12
C ASN A 377 5.44 -10.80 -0.25
N VAL A 378 5.59 -9.78 0.58
CA VAL A 378 4.77 -8.55 0.52
C VAL A 378 5.68 -7.38 0.16
N PRO A 379 5.36 -6.59 -0.88
CA PRO A 379 6.07 -5.36 -1.18
C PRO A 379 6.10 -4.40 0.01
N LEU A 380 7.22 -3.69 0.18
CA LEU A 380 7.35 -2.75 1.29
C LEU A 380 6.34 -1.59 1.21
N GLU A 381 5.94 -1.17 0.00
CA GLU A 381 4.90 -0.15 -0.18
C GLU A 381 3.54 -0.64 0.38
N ASP A 382 3.15 -1.88 0.08
CA ASP A 382 1.90 -2.45 0.59
C ASP A 382 1.93 -2.64 2.10
N LEU A 383 3.07 -3.04 2.68
CA LEU A 383 3.23 -3.09 4.14
C LEU A 383 3.11 -1.71 4.78
N GLN A 384 3.61 -0.67 4.12
CA GLN A 384 3.43 0.70 4.58
C GLN A 384 1.95 1.11 4.51
N GLU A 385 1.22 0.74 3.46
CA GLU A 385 -0.22 1.00 3.38
C GLU A 385 -1.02 0.18 4.43
N MET A 386 -0.62 -1.05 4.77
CA MET A 386 -1.22 -1.81 5.89
C MET A 386 -0.97 -1.11 7.24
N GLN A 387 0.22 -0.54 7.44
CA GLN A 387 0.54 0.23 8.64
C GLN A 387 -0.23 1.55 8.69
N ASN A 388 -0.36 2.25 7.55
CA ASN A 388 -1.18 3.44 7.41
C ASN A 388 -2.64 3.11 7.77
N HIS A 389 -3.20 2.06 7.19
CA HIS A 389 -4.57 1.60 7.46
C HIS A 389 -4.82 1.40 8.95
N MET A 390 -3.89 0.73 9.64
CA MET A 390 -3.99 0.56 11.09
C MET A 390 -4.03 1.92 11.80
N ARG A 391 -3.08 2.81 11.53
CA ARG A 391 -2.98 4.10 12.23
C ARG A 391 -4.16 5.03 11.92
N GLU A 392 -4.61 5.07 10.67
CA GLU A 392 -5.78 5.82 10.25
C GLU A 392 -7.07 5.34 10.92
N THR A 393 -7.20 4.03 11.09
CA THR A 393 -8.37 3.43 11.75
C THR A 393 -8.28 3.59 13.27
N LEU A 394 -7.07 3.60 13.84
CA LEU A 394 -6.83 3.95 15.24
C LEU A 394 -7.22 5.40 15.53
N ASP A 395 -6.85 6.36 14.70
CA ASP A 395 -7.26 7.76 14.83
C ASP A 395 -8.79 7.93 14.88
N GLN A 396 -9.51 7.14 14.07
CA GLN A 396 -10.97 7.08 14.06
C GLN A 396 -11.51 6.42 15.33
N GLY A 397 -10.94 5.27 15.70
CA GLY A 397 -11.29 4.53 16.91
C GLY A 397 -11.08 5.36 18.18
N LEU A 398 -10.01 6.15 18.27
CA LEU A 398 -9.75 7.08 19.38
C LEU A 398 -10.79 8.20 19.45
N ALA A 399 -11.28 8.68 18.30
CA ALA A 399 -12.38 9.65 18.23
C ALA A 399 -13.66 9.09 18.85
N ASP A 400 -13.99 7.87 18.43
CA ASP A 400 -15.17 7.16 18.88
C ASP A 400 -15.06 6.81 20.36
N LEU A 401 -13.89 6.35 20.79
CA LEU A 401 -13.62 6.02 22.19
C LEU A 401 -13.74 7.26 23.09
N GLN A 402 -13.21 8.42 22.67
CA GLN A 402 -13.36 9.67 23.43
C GLN A 402 -14.82 10.12 23.50
N THR A 403 -15.56 9.99 22.40
CA THR A 403 -16.95 10.43 22.29
C THR A 403 -17.90 9.53 23.09
N LYS A 404 -17.64 8.22 23.07
CA LYS A 404 -18.47 7.19 23.69
C LYS A 404 -18.03 6.81 25.12
N GLN A 405 -16.97 7.43 25.66
CA GLN A 405 -16.54 7.18 27.04
C GLN A 405 -17.73 7.35 28.03
N GLY A 406 -17.87 6.41 28.96
CA GLY A 406 -18.99 6.36 29.90
C GLY A 406 -20.35 5.94 29.31
N GLN A 407 -20.41 5.56 28.03
CA GLN A 407 -21.63 5.16 27.32
C GLN A 407 -21.51 3.73 26.77
N GLY A 408 -22.65 3.05 26.58
CA GLY A 408 -22.68 1.73 25.94
C GLY A 408 -21.90 0.63 26.65
N GLY A 409 -21.53 0.83 27.92
CA GLY A 409 -20.68 -0.07 28.70
C GLY A 409 -19.20 0.34 28.77
N LEU A 410 -18.75 1.30 27.96
CA LEU A 410 -17.38 1.82 28.05
C LEU A 410 -17.15 2.54 29.38
N PRO A 411 -15.99 2.37 30.03
CA PRO A 411 -15.67 3.11 31.25
C PRO A 411 -15.68 4.62 31.00
N ALA A 412 -16.04 5.38 32.03
CA ALA A 412 -15.85 6.82 32.00
C ALA A 412 -14.35 7.15 32.04
N ALA A 413 -13.91 8.03 31.15
CA ALA A 413 -12.55 8.53 31.16
C ALA A 413 -12.35 9.54 32.32
N PRO A 414 -11.17 9.59 32.95
CA PRO A 414 -10.90 10.55 34.03
C PRO A 414 -10.93 12.00 33.48
N PRO A 415 -11.12 13.02 34.33
CA PRO A 415 -11.15 14.42 33.88
C PRO A 415 -9.91 14.86 33.08
N SER A 416 -8.72 14.31 33.38
CA SER A 416 -7.48 14.58 32.63
C SER A 416 -7.52 14.09 31.17
N ALA A 417 -8.40 13.15 30.85
CA ALA A 417 -8.60 12.59 29.51
C ALA A 417 -9.65 13.33 28.67
N MET A 418 -10.31 14.34 29.24
CA MET A 418 -11.43 15.05 28.59
C MET A 418 -11.03 16.38 27.97
N ALA A 419 -9.73 16.70 27.89
CA ALA A 419 -9.30 17.90 27.18
C ALA A 419 -9.55 17.74 25.67
N ALA A 420 -9.89 18.86 25.02
CA ALA A 420 -10.15 18.88 23.59
C ALA A 420 -8.90 18.42 22.81
N PRO A 421 -9.05 17.56 21.78
CA PRO A 421 -7.95 17.23 20.89
C PRO A 421 -7.40 18.48 20.19
N VAL A 422 -6.10 18.45 19.88
CA VAL A 422 -5.40 19.52 19.17
C VAL A 422 -5.03 19.03 17.77
N ASN A 423 -5.24 19.88 16.76
CA ASN A 423 -4.83 19.56 15.41
C ASN A 423 -3.32 19.79 15.23
N ALA A 424 -2.72 19.00 14.36
CA ALA A 424 -1.32 19.15 14.02
C ALA A 424 -1.08 20.42 13.20
N ALA A 425 0.07 21.07 13.39
CA ALA A 425 0.35 22.34 12.71
C ALA A 425 0.45 22.19 11.19
N PHE A 426 0.94 21.04 10.69
CA PHE A 426 1.09 20.78 9.27
C PHE A 426 -0.23 20.67 8.50
N THR A 427 -1.37 20.57 9.19
CA THR A 427 -2.68 20.57 8.52
C THR A 427 -3.06 21.98 8.04
N GLN A 428 -2.41 23.02 8.57
CA GLN A 428 -2.66 24.40 8.18
C GLN A 428 -2.02 24.67 6.82
N GLY A 429 -2.80 25.22 5.88
CA GLY A 429 -2.32 25.51 4.53
C GLY A 429 -2.28 24.32 3.58
N ALA A 430 -2.78 23.15 3.99
CA ALA A 430 -2.99 22.04 3.08
C ALA A 430 -4.02 22.42 1.99
N PRO A 431 -3.86 21.93 0.74
CA PRO A 431 -4.82 22.15 -0.33
C PRO A 431 -6.24 21.74 0.07
N ALA A 432 -7.25 22.50 -0.35
CA ALA A 432 -8.63 22.13 -0.08
C ALA A 432 -9.06 20.91 -0.92
N PRO A 433 -9.96 20.04 -0.43
CA PRO A 433 -10.62 19.05 -1.28
C PRO A 433 -11.30 19.68 -2.48
N GLU A 434 -11.20 19.00 -3.62
CA GLU A 434 -11.86 19.30 -4.87
C GLU A 434 -13.39 19.27 -4.67
N PRO A 435 -14.12 20.36 -4.98
CA PRO A 435 -15.57 20.44 -4.81
C PRO A 435 -16.40 19.40 -5.61
N GLY A 436 -15.76 18.59 -6.47
CA GLY A 436 -16.36 17.51 -7.25
C GLY A 436 -15.47 16.26 -7.37
N GLY A 437 -14.61 16.00 -6.37
CA GLY A 437 -13.64 14.90 -6.44
C GLY A 437 -14.27 13.50 -6.65
N GLU A 438 -15.48 13.25 -6.14
CA GLU A 438 -16.20 11.99 -6.41
C GLU A 438 -16.54 11.83 -7.90
N GLN A 439 -17.01 12.89 -8.56
CA GLN A 439 -17.32 12.84 -9.99
C GLN A 439 -16.05 12.69 -10.84
N GLU A 440 -14.95 13.28 -10.38
CA GLU A 440 -13.65 13.18 -11.01
C GLU A 440 -13.09 11.75 -10.94
N LEU A 441 -13.14 11.12 -9.76
CA LEU A 441 -12.81 9.72 -9.56
C LEU A 441 -13.64 8.78 -10.46
N LEU A 442 -14.94 9.02 -10.56
CA LEU A 442 -15.83 8.25 -11.45
C LEU A 442 -15.56 8.49 -12.93
N ALA A 443 -15.14 9.70 -13.31
CA ALA A 443 -14.71 9.99 -14.68
C ALA A 443 -13.42 9.24 -15.02
N GLU A 444 -12.47 9.19 -14.09
CA GLU A 444 -11.22 8.45 -14.24
C GLU A 444 -11.47 6.95 -14.42
N SER A 445 -12.42 6.38 -13.66
CA SER A 445 -12.80 4.97 -13.87
C SER A 445 -13.30 4.68 -15.29
N LYS A 446 -13.90 5.65 -15.99
CA LYS A 446 -14.33 5.47 -17.38
C LYS A 446 -13.18 5.63 -18.37
N GLN A 447 -12.19 6.46 -18.05
CA GLN A 447 -10.96 6.57 -18.84
C GLN A 447 -10.14 5.28 -18.75
N ALA A 448 -10.08 4.66 -17.57
CA ALA A 448 -9.47 3.35 -17.39
C ALA A 448 -10.11 2.26 -18.27
N ASP A 449 -11.45 2.23 -18.39
CA ASP A 449 -12.12 1.28 -19.30
C ASP A 449 -11.67 1.45 -20.77
N GLN A 450 -11.38 2.67 -21.21
CA GLN A 450 -10.86 2.95 -22.55
C GLN A 450 -9.41 2.50 -22.68
N SER A 451 -8.58 2.81 -21.68
CA SER A 451 -7.17 2.40 -21.64
C SER A 451 -7.02 0.88 -21.68
N GLU A 452 -7.78 0.13 -20.89
CA GLU A 452 -7.77 -1.34 -20.91
C GLU A 452 -8.10 -1.90 -22.30
N GLN A 453 -9.09 -1.34 -23.00
CA GLN A 453 -9.48 -1.78 -24.35
C GLN A 453 -8.37 -1.48 -25.38
N GLU A 454 -7.80 -0.28 -25.34
CA GLU A 454 -6.71 0.15 -26.22
C GLU A 454 -5.47 -0.71 -26.01
N LEU A 455 -5.06 -0.93 -24.75
CA LEU A 455 -3.88 -1.73 -24.43
C LEU A 455 -4.09 -3.21 -24.74
N THR A 456 -5.26 -3.79 -24.44
CA THR A 456 -5.57 -5.19 -24.78
C THR A 456 -5.56 -5.42 -26.29
N SER A 457 -6.16 -4.50 -27.05
CA SER A 457 -6.17 -4.60 -28.52
C SER A 457 -4.75 -4.48 -29.11
N SER A 458 -3.93 -3.59 -28.55
CA SER A 458 -2.54 -3.37 -28.96
C SER A 458 -1.64 -4.56 -28.60
N ALA A 459 -1.84 -5.16 -27.42
CA ALA A 459 -1.14 -6.36 -26.96
C ALA A 459 -1.49 -7.62 -27.78
N SER A 460 -2.62 -7.61 -28.49
CA SER A 460 -3.05 -8.72 -29.36
C SER A 460 -2.59 -8.55 -30.82
N GLY A 461 -1.96 -7.43 -31.18
CA GLY A 461 -1.50 -7.12 -32.53
C GLY A 461 -0.11 -7.70 -32.90
N PRO A 462 0.28 -7.69 -34.19
CA PRO A 462 1.54 -8.27 -34.67
C PRO A 462 2.82 -7.58 -34.15
N SER A 463 2.69 -6.47 -33.43
CA SER A 463 3.80 -5.72 -32.82
C SER A 463 4.03 -6.06 -31.33
N ALA A 464 3.31 -7.03 -30.77
CA ALA A 464 3.47 -7.49 -29.40
C ALA A 464 4.76 -8.32 -29.24
N THR A 465 5.84 -7.69 -28.79
CA THR A 465 7.05 -8.41 -28.36
C THR A 465 6.84 -8.91 -26.93
N GLY A 466 6.52 -10.19 -26.78
CA GLY A 466 6.58 -10.86 -25.48
C GLY A 466 8.03 -11.22 -25.16
N GLU A 467 8.53 -10.75 -24.03
CA GLU A 467 9.89 -11.04 -23.58
C GLU A 467 9.92 -12.45 -22.97
N ALA A 468 10.25 -13.45 -23.80
CA ALA A 468 10.51 -14.82 -23.37
C ALA A 468 12.00 -15.13 -23.58
N ASP A 469 12.69 -15.29 -22.45
CA ASP A 469 14.12 -15.54 -22.33
C ASP A 469 14.57 -16.77 -23.16
N THR A 470 15.43 -16.56 -24.16
CA THR A 470 16.05 -17.65 -24.95
C THR A 470 17.55 -17.37 -25.17
N PRO A 471 18.49 -18.34 -25.02
CA PRO A 471 19.93 -18.08 -25.10
C PRO A 471 20.40 -17.75 -26.54
N PRO A 472 21.56 -17.08 -26.72
CA PRO A 472 21.89 -16.42 -27.98
C PRO A 472 22.38 -17.40 -29.06
N SER A 473 21.91 -17.22 -30.28
CA SER A 473 22.53 -17.76 -31.50
C SER A 473 22.38 -16.76 -32.66
N PRO A 474 23.27 -16.79 -33.66
CA PRO A 474 23.99 -15.60 -34.09
C PRO A 474 23.31 -14.83 -35.23
N ALA A 475 23.54 -13.51 -35.22
CA ALA A 475 23.56 -12.59 -36.36
C ALA A 475 22.47 -12.72 -37.44
N ALA A 476 21.46 -11.85 -37.28
CA ALA A 476 20.71 -11.09 -38.29
C ALA A 476 20.41 -11.75 -39.67
N ALA A 477 19.11 -11.99 -39.90
CA ALA A 477 18.52 -11.97 -41.23
C ALA A 477 17.28 -11.07 -41.25
N ALA A 478 17.18 -10.25 -42.30
CA ALA A 478 16.18 -9.22 -42.56
C ALA A 478 14.71 -9.74 -42.48
N PRO A 479 13.73 -8.85 -42.23
CA PRO A 479 12.32 -9.24 -42.06
C PRO A 479 11.76 -9.95 -43.32
N PRO A 480 10.87 -10.95 -43.17
CA PRO A 480 10.31 -11.67 -44.30
C PRO A 480 9.40 -10.74 -45.11
N ALA A 481 9.67 -10.69 -46.42
CA ALA A 481 8.82 -10.03 -47.39
C ALA A 481 7.43 -10.68 -47.43
N ALA A 482 6.40 -9.88 -47.69
CA ALA A 482 5.04 -10.35 -47.96
C ALA A 482 5.06 -11.43 -49.06
N ILE A 483 4.50 -12.60 -48.76
CA ILE A 483 4.49 -13.75 -49.68
C ILE A 483 3.41 -13.51 -50.74
N ASN A 484 3.84 -13.13 -51.95
CA ASN A 484 2.97 -12.98 -53.11
C ASN A 484 3.09 -14.22 -54.01
N ILE A 485 2.03 -15.04 -54.06
CA ILE A 485 1.94 -16.15 -55.02
C ILE A 485 1.23 -15.63 -56.28
N ALA A 486 1.84 -15.83 -57.45
CA ALA A 486 1.31 -15.37 -58.74
C ALA A 486 1.19 -16.54 -59.73
N PRO A 487 0.23 -16.49 -60.69
CA PRO A 487 0.15 -17.46 -61.77
C PRO A 487 1.48 -17.58 -62.52
N GLY A 488 1.92 -18.82 -62.78
CA GLY A 488 3.16 -19.13 -63.50
C GLY A 488 4.38 -19.50 -62.63
N GLN A 489 4.33 -19.33 -61.31
CA GLN A 489 5.40 -19.76 -60.39
C GLN A 489 5.58 -21.28 -60.38
N SER A 490 6.81 -21.76 -60.11
CA SER A 490 7.08 -23.20 -60.05
C SER A 490 6.67 -23.81 -58.71
N ILE A 491 6.47 -25.13 -58.67
CA ILE A 491 6.21 -25.85 -57.41
C ILE A 491 7.32 -25.62 -56.37
N ALA A 492 8.58 -25.53 -56.80
CA ALA A 492 9.71 -25.31 -55.90
C ALA A 492 9.66 -23.92 -55.25
N ASP A 493 9.30 -22.89 -56.02
CA ASP A 493 9.19 -21.52 -55.51
C ASP A 493 8.02 -21.39 -54.52
N VAL A 494 6.89 -22.04 -54.82
CA VAL A 494 5.73 -22.05 -53.91
C VAL A 494 6.04 -22.79 -52.61
N LYS A 495 6.76 -23.91 -52.66
CA LYS A 495 7.21 -24.61 -51.44
C LYS A 495 8.25 -23.82 -50.66
N ALA A 496 9.14 -23.10 -51.34
CA ALA A 496 10.10 -22.21 -50.69
C ALA A 496 9.40 -21.05 -49.98
N ALA A 497 8.28 -20.57 -50.55
CA ALA A 497 7.52 -19.44 -50.01
C ALA A 497 6.51 -19.83 -48.92
N LEU A 498 5.78 -20.94 -49.08
CA LEU A 498 4.68 -21.37 -48.18
C LEU A 498 5.01 -22.60 -47.34
N GLY A 499 6.18 -23.21 -47.54
CA GLY A 499 6.54 -24.48 -46.94
C GLY A 499 5.89 -25.69 -47.62
N GLU A 500 5.96 -26.83 -46.96
CA GLU A 500 5.35 -28.07 -47.43
C GLU A 500 3.81 -28.01 -47.28
N PRO A 501 3.03 -28.40 -48.30
CA PRO A 501 1.58 -28.43 -48.22
C PRO A 501 1.09 -29.48 -47.22
N THR A 502 -0.05 -29.22 -46.59
CA THR A 502 -0.70 -30.19 -45.70
C THR A 502 -1.26 -31.39 -46.47
N ARG A 503 -1.59 -31.21 -47.76
CA ARG A 503 -2.05 -32.30 -48.64
C ARG A 503 -1.74 -32.04 -50.11
N ILE A 504 -1.34 -33.10 -50.83
CA ILE A 504 -1.10 -33.07 -52.28
C ILE A 504 -2.09 -34.02 -52.98
N VAL A 505 -2.73 -33.54 -54.05
CA VAL A 505 -3.62 -34.33 -54.92
C VAL A 505 -3.10 -34.29 -56.35
N ASN A 506 -2.71 -35.45 -56.90
CA ASN A 506 -2.20 -35.56 -58.27
C ASN A 506 -3.29 -36.05 -59.23
N LEU A 507 -3.50 -35.31 -60.32
CA LEU A 507 -4.52 -35.53 -61.34
C LEU A 507 -3.88 -35.50 -62.75
N GLY A 508 -2.87 -36.34 -62.97
CA GLY A 508 -2.13 -36.40 -64.24
C GLY A 508 -1.27 -35.16 -64.48
N THR A 509 -1.59 -34.36 -65.51
CA THR A 509 -0.87 -33.11 -65.83
C THR A 509 -1.20 -31.95 -64.89
N LYS A 510 -2.13 -32.16 -63.95
CA LYS A 510 -2.56 -31.20 -62.93
C LYS A 510 -2.23 -31.75 -61.53
N SER A 511 -1.76 -30.89 -60.64
CA SER A 511 -1.55 -31.21 -59.22
C SER A 511 -2.11 -30.11 -58.34
N ILE A 512 -2.71 -30.44 -57.20
CA ILE A 512 -3.36 -29.50 -56.29
C ILE A 512 -2.69 -29.62 -54.92
N TYR A 513 -2.16 -28.51 -54.42
CA TYR A 513 -1.48 -28.42 -53.13
C TYR A 513 -2.38 -27.65 -52.19
N ILE A 514 -2.72 -28.25 -51.05
CA ILE A 514 -3.59 -27.68 -50.05
C ILE A 514 -2.71 -27.24 -48.89
N TYR A 515 -2.87 -25.99 -48.48
CA TYR A 515 -2.28 -25.36 -47.30
C TYR A 515 -3.39 -25.04 -46.30
N LYS A 516 -3.03 -24.59 -45.10
CA LYS A 516 -3.99 -24.35 -44.00
C LYS A 516 -5.17 -23.46 -44.43
N ASP A 517 -4.89 -22.40 -45.19
CA ASP A 517 -5.86 -21.35 -45.54
C ASP A 517 -5.97 -21.10 -47.05
N MET A 518 -5.37 -21.95 -47.90
CA MET A 518 -5.42 -21.79 -49.36
C MET A 518 -5.14 -23.08 -50.12
N LYS A 519 -5.58 -23.13 -51.37
CA LYS A 519 -5.37 -24.23 -52.31
C LYS A 519 -4.75 -23.70 -53.59
N ILE A 520 -3.61 -24.28 -53.98
CA ILE A 520 -2.88 -23.90 -55.18
C ILE A 520 -2.96 -25.03 -56.19
N THR A 521 -3.46 -24.73 -57.37
CA THR A 521 -3.49 -25.65 -58.49
C THR A 521 -2.30 -25.39 -59.40
N PHE A 522 -1.60 -26.46 -59.77
CA PHE A 522 -0.54 -26.45 -60.77
C PHE A 522 -0.98 -27.21 -62.01
N MET A 523 -0.60 -26.69 -63.18
CA MET A 523 -0.68 -27.40 -64.45
C MET A 523 0.73 -27.43 -65.06
N SER A 524 1.22 -28.62 -65.43
CA SER A 524 2.57 -28.81 -65.96
C SER A 524 3.68 -28.21 -65.06
N GLY A 525 3.50 -28.32 -63.73
CA GLY A 525 4.48 -27.86 -62.74
C GLY A 525 4.49 -26.36 -62.44
N LYS A 526 3.53 -25.58 -62.97
CA LYS A 526 3.39 -24.13 -62.73
C LYS A 526 2.03 -23.76 -62.16
N VAL A 527 1.96 -22.75 -61.29
CA VAL A 527 0.72 -22.24 -60.70
C VAL A 527 -0.24 -21.81 -61.80
N SER A 528 -1.42 -22.40 -61.83
CA SER A 528 -2.49 -22.07 -62.77
C SER A 528 -3.68 -21.39 -62.09
N ASP A 529 -3.91 -21.66 -60.79
CA ASP A 529 -5.04 -21.14 -60.03
C ASP A 529 -4.76 -21.16 -58.52
N ILE A 530 -5.32 -20.20 -57.77
CA ILE A 530 -5.16 -20.02 -56.32
C ILE A 530 -6.55 -19.76 -55.73
N GLN A 531 -6.95 -20.58 -54.75
CA GLN A 531 -8.29 -20.57 -54.13
C GLN A 531 -8.24 -20.51 -52.62
#